data_AF-A0A4V2I7R8-F1
#
_entry.id   AF-A0A4V2I7R8-F1
#
_cell.length_a   1.000
_cell.length_b   1.000
_cell.length_c   1.000
_cell.angle_alpha   90.00
_cell.angle_beta   90.00
_cell.angle_gamma   90.00
#
_symmetry.space_group_name_H-M   'P 1'
#
loop_
_entity.id
_entity.type
_entity.pdbx_description
1 polymer ?
#
loop_
_entity_poly.entity_id
_entity_poly.type
_entity_poly.pdbx_seq_one_letter_code
_entity_poly.pdbx_strand_id
1 'polypeptide(L)'
;MGSDVTAADMAACMSRSYEVQQLAGGVDLCLARVEKVLAGFRGIQLLDWQSPAGRAYRNSVALQEVALGRSRIRLEDALVSVRRHAQAVAASAGNPAGRF
;
A
#
# COMPACT_ATOMS: atom_id res chain seq x y z
N MET A 1 2.16 -40.75 4.84
CA MET A 1 3.55 -40.44 4.47
C MET A 1 3.75 -38.96 4.75
N GLY A 2 4.47 -38.63 5.82
CA GLY A 2 4.80 -37.24 6.14
C GLY A 2 5.98 -36.82 5.29
N SER A 3 5.80 -35.80 4.46
CA SER A 3 6.90 -35.14 3.77
C SER A 3 7.71 -34.38 4.82
N ASP A 4 8.94 -34.81 5.07
CA ASP A 4 9.87 -34.05 5.90
C ASP A 4 10.17 -32.74 5.19
N VAL A 5 9.75 -31.63 5.81
CA VAL A 5 10.04 -30.28 5.31
C VAL A 5 11.55 -30.09 5.35
N THR A 6 12.13 -29.78 4.20
CA THR A 6 13.58 -29.66 4.07
C THR A 6 14.05 -28.27 4.51
N ALA A 7 15.34 -28.14 4.81
CA ALA A 7 15.94 -26.83 5.07
C ALA A 7 15.77 -25.85 3.89
N ALA A 8 15.71 -26.36 2.65
CA ALA A 8 15.46 -25.56 1.46
C ALA A 8 14.01 -25.01 1.44
N ASP A 9 13.03 -25.82 1.84
CA ASP A 9 11.63 -25.40 1.94
C ASP A 9 11.43 -24.30 2.99
N MET A 10 12.10 -24.43 4.14
CA MET A 10 12.11 -23.39 5.17
C MET A 10 12.75 -22.08 4.67
N ALA A 11 13.89 -22.17 3.98
CA ALA A 11 14.57 -21.01 3.42
C ALA A 11 13.71 -20.30 2.36
N ALA A 12 13.04 -21.06 1.48
CA ALA A 12 12.11 -20.50 0.50
C ALA A 12 10.90 -19.81 1.15
N CYS A 13 10.33 -20.40 2.21
CA CYS A 13 9.24 -19.78 2.96
C CYS A 13 9.67 -18.48 3.66
N MET A 14 10.88 -18.44 4.21
CA MET A 14 11.43 -17.21 4.83
C MET A 14 11.69 -16.11 3.78
N SER A 15 12.26 -16.46 2.62
CA SER A 15 12.45 -15.50 1.51
C SER A 15 11.12 -14.89 1.10
N ARG A 16 10.12 -15.73 0.85
CA ARG A 16 8.77 -15.28 0.47
C ARG A 16 8.14 -14.40 1.55
N SER A 17 8.29 -14.77 2.82
CA SER A 17 7.79 -13.96 3.94
C SER A 17 8.40 -12.56 3.93
N TYR A 18 9.71 -12.47 3.72
CA TYR A 18 10.44 -11.21 3.64
C TYR A 18 9.99 -10.36 2.44
N GLU A 19 9.85 -10.96 1.26
CA GLU A 19 9.40 -10.26 0.04
C GLU A 19 8.01 -9.64 0.21
N VAL A 20 7.05 -10.38 0.79
CA VAL A 20 5.69 -9.86 1.01
C VAL A 20 5.69 -8.75 2.06
N GLN A 21 6.52 -8.84 3.10
CA GLN A 21 6.70 -7.76 4.08
C GLN A 21 7.29 -6.49 3.44
N GLN A 22 8.30 -6.66 2.57
CA GLN A 22 8.89 -5.54 1.84
C GLN A 22 7.85 -4.87 0.93
N LEU A 23 7.02 -5.66 0.23
CA LEU A 23 5.92 -5.14 -0.57
C LEU A 23 4.93 -4.33 0.29
N ALA A 24 4.56 -4.84 1.47
CA ALA A 24 3.68 -4.11 2.40
C ALA A 24 4.27 -2.73 2.77
N GLY A 25 5.57 -2.69 3.08
CA GLY A 25 6.29 -1.44 3.36
C GLY A 25 6.33 -0.49 2.15
N GLY A 26 6.51 -1.03 0.95
CA GLY A 26 6.47 -0.24 -0.29
C GLY A 26 5.10 0.40 -0.56
N VAL A 27 4.01 -0.34 -0.33
CA VAL A 27 2.64 0.18 -0.47
C VAL A 27 2.35 1.25 0.59
N ASP A 28 2.78 1.05 1.83
CA ASP A 28 2.63 2.02 2.93
C ASP A 28 3.36 3.35 2.62
N LEU A 29 4.60 3.27 2.12
CA LEU A 29 5.35 4.46 1.66
C LEU A 29 4.67 5.17 0.48
N CYS A 30 4.10 4.41 -0.46
CA CYS A 30 3.35 4.97 -1.57
C CYS A 30 2.11 5.74 -1.07
N LEU A 31 1.37 5.15 -0.12
CA LEU A 31 0.20 5.77 0.48
C LEU A 31 0.56 7.09 1.19
N ALA A 32 1.63 7.10 1.98
CA ALA A 32 2.12 8.32 2.64
C ALA A 32 2.49 9.44 1.64
N ARG A 33 3.10 9.08 0.50
CA ARG A 33 3.40 10.05 -0.57
C ARG A 33 2.14 10.60 -1.22
N VAL A 34 1.14 9.75 -1.47
CA VAL A 34 -0.17 10.17 -2.00
C VAL A 34 -0.86 11.14 -1.05
N GLU A 35 -0.86 10.86 0.25
CA GLU A 35 -1.42 11.76 1.26
C GLU A 35 -0.73 13.13 1.29
N LYS A 36 0.61 13.14 1.13
CA LYS A 36 1.37 14.40 1.02
C LYS A 36 0.94 15.21 -0.20
N VAL A 37 0.72 14.58 -1.35
CA VAL A 37 0.24 15.27 -2.57
C VAL A 37 -1.18 15.80 -2.37
N LEU A 38 -2.09 15.01 -1.79
CA LEU A 38 -3.45 15.44 -1.47
C LEU A 38 -3.46 16.64 -0.52
N ALA A 39 -2.60 16.65 0.50
CA ALA A 39 -2.44 17.80 1.38
C ALA A 39 -1.96 19.05 0.61
N GLY A 40 -1.04 18.88 -0.34
CA GLY A 40 -0.61 19.94 -1.25
C GLY A 40 -1.74 20.49 -2.13
N PHE A 41 -2.60 19.63 -2.67
CA PHE A 41 -3.78 20.05 -3.42
C PHE A 41 -4.75 20.87 -2.57
N ARG A 42 -4.99 20.47 -1.33
CA ARG A 42 -5.80 21.28 -0.39
C ARG A 42 -5.17 22.64 -0.10
N GLY A 43 -3.85 22.69 0.03
CA GLY A 43 -3.11 23.95 0.15
C GLY A 43 -3.32 24.87 -1.06
N ILE A 44 -3.31 24.31 -2.27
CA ILE A 44 -3.61 25.07 -3.51
C ILE A 44 -5.03 25.66 -3.48
N GLN A 45 -6.00 24.96 -2.90
CA GLN A 45 -7.37 25.47 -2.81
C GLN A 45 -7.49 26.71 -1.91
N LEU A 46 -6.53 26.94 -1.01
CA LEU A 46 -6.48 28.10 -0.11
C LEU A 46 -5.77 29.32 -0.71
N LEU A 47 -5.22 29.21 -1.93
CA LEU A 47 -4.54 30.34 -2.59
C LEU A 47 -5.54 31.43 -2.98
N ASP A 48 -5.29 32.66 -2.53
CA ASP A 48 -6.06 33.86 -2.89
C ASP A 48 -5.70 34.40 -4.29
N TRP A 49 -5.84 33.54 -5.30
CA TRP A 49 -5.64 33.91 -6.71
C TRP A 49 -6.98 34.00 -7.42
N GLN A 50 -7.54 35.21 -7.49
CA GLN A 50 -8.94 35.39 -7.93
C GLN A 50 -9.13 35.60 -9.44
N SER A 51 -8.06 35.61 -10.24
CA SER A 51 -8.18 35.76 -11.69
C SER A 51 -8.92 34.58 -12.33
N PRO A 52 -9.46 34.72 -13.56
CA PRO A 52 -10.02 33.59 -14.32
C PRO A 52 -9.03 32.41 -14.45
N ALA A 53 -7.75 32.71 -14.65
CA ALA A 53 -6.69 31.70 -14.70
C ALA A 53 -6.50 30.98 -13.35
N GLY A 54 -6.53 31.71 -12.24
CA GLY A 54 -6.43 31.13 -10.90
C GLY A 54 -7.60 30.19 -10.57
N ARG A 55 -8.83 30.58 -10.96
CA ARG A 55 -10.01 29.71 -10.83
C ARG A 55 -9.89 28.45 -11.68
N ALA A 56 -9.47 28.57 -12.94
CA ALA A 56 -9.29 27.43 -13.84
C ALA A 56 -8.22 26.44 -13.33
N TYR A 57 -7.14 26.96 -12.75
CA TYR A 57 -6.09 26.16 -12.13
C TYR A 57 -6.63 25.39 -10.91
N ARG A 58 -7.29 26.06 -9.96
CA ARG A 58 -7.88 25.41 -8.77
C ARG A 58 -8.91 24.34 -9.14
N ASN A 59 -9.75 24.60 -10.14
CA ASN A 59 -10.72 23.63 -10.65
C ASN A 59 -10.00 22.38 -11.21
N SER A 60 -8.94 22.57 -12.00
CA SER A 60 -8.15 21.46 -12.54
C SER A 60 -7.52 20.64 -11.41
N VAL A 61 -6.97 21.28 -10.38
CA VAL A 61 -6.38 20.61 -9.22
C VAL A 61 -7.44 19.84 -8.42
N ALA A 62 -8.64 20.39 -8.25
CA ALA A 62 -9.74 19.72 -7.55
C ALA A 62 -10.15 18.40 -8.26
N LEU A 63 -10.14 18.37 -9.60
CA LEU A 63 -10.39 17.13 -10.36
C LEU A 63 -9.30 16.09 -10.09
N GLN A 64 -8.04 16.51 -10.02
CA GLN A 64 -6.93 15.61 -9.69
C GLN A 64 -6.98 15.13 -8.25
N GLU A 65 -7.40 15.98 -7.29
CA GLU A 65 -7.60 15.58 -5.90
C GLU A 65 -8.64 14.46 -5.78
N VAL A 66 -9.77 14.57 -6.50
CA VAL A 66 -10.79 13.51 -6.50
C VAL A 66 -10.26 12.22 -7.10
N ALA A 67 -9.57 12.29 -8.25
CA ALA A 67 -9.00 11.11 -8.89
C ALA A 67 -7.96 10.42 -7.99
N LEU A 68 -7.05 11.20 -7.40
CA LEU A 68 -6.02 10.70 -6.51
C LEU A 68 -6.60 10.17 -5.19
N GLY A 69 -7.66 10.79 -4.66
CA GLY A 69 -8.39 10.32 -3.49
C GLY A 69 -9.00 8.94 -3.69
N ARG A 70 -9.55 8.64 -4.88
CA ARG A 70 -10.03 7.29 -5.22
C ARG A 70 -8.88 6.28 -5.28
N SER A 71 -7.74 6.67 -5.82
CA SER A 71 -6.54 5.82 -5.86
C SER A 71 -6.00 5.54 -4.44
N ARG A 72 -6.05 6.53 -3.55
CA ARG A 72 -5.67 6.36 -2.13
C ARG A 72 -6.48 5.25 -1.46
N ILE A 73 -7.81 5.26 -1.60
CA ILE A 73 -8.69 4.22 -1.02
C ILE A 73 -8.30 2.84 -1.54
N ARG A 74 -8.03 2.70 -2.84
CA ARG A 74 -7.56 1.42 -3.41
C ARG A 74 -6.20 0.97 -2.88
N LEU A 75 -5.30 1.91 -2.60
CA LEU A 75 -4.01 1.61 -1.98
C LEU A 75 -4.16 1.18 -0.52
N GLU A 76 -5.10 1.76 0.24
CA GLU A 76 -5.43 1.33 1.60
C GLU A 76 -5.96 -0.11 1.60
N ASP A 77 -6.90 -0.44 0.72
CA ASP A 77 -7.45 -1.79 0.56
C ASP A 77 -6.35 -2.80 0.16
N ALA A 78 -5.46 -2.40 -0.77
CA ALA A 78 -4.34 -3.21 -1.18
C ALA A 78 -3.36 -3.45 -0.02
N LEU A 79 -3.03 -2.42 0.75
CA LEU A 79 -2.15 -2.53 1.92
C LEU A 79 -2.71 -3.49 2.97
N VAL A 80 -4.01 -3.38 3.27
CA VAL A 80 -4.69 -4.31 4.19
C VAL A 80 -4.60 -5.75 3.67
N SER A 81 -4.84 -5.96 2.38
CA SER A 81 -4.79 -7.29 1.76
C SER A 81 -3.37 -7.87 1.77
N VAL A 82 -2.36 -7.07 1.45
CA VAL A 82 -0.94 -7.49 1.47
C VAL A 82 -0.48 -7.78 2.90
N ARG A 83 -0.87 -6.97 3.89
CA ARG A 83 -0.55 -7.22 5.31
C ARG A 83 -1.17 -8.52 5.81
N ARG A 84 -2.44 -8.79 5.47
CA ARG A 84 -3.10 -10.08 5.76
C ARG A 84 -2.36 -11.24 5.10
N HIS A 85 -1.95 -11.08 3.84
CA HIS A 85 -1.18 -12.11 3.15
C HIS A 85 0.19 -12.34 3.81
N ALA A 86 0.90 -11.28 4.20
CA ALA A 86 2.18 -11.37 4.91
C ALA A 86 2.05 -12.17 6.21
N GLN A 87 0.99 -11.93 6.98
CA GLN A 87 0.68 -12.68 8.21
C GLN A 87 0.42 -14.17 7.92
N ALA A 88 -0.37 -14.48 6.88
CA ALA A 88 -0.67 -15.86 6.49
C ALA A 88 0.58 -16.63 6.02
N VAL A 89 1.45 -15.98 5.23
CA VAL A 89 2.73 -16.56 4.77
C VAL A 89 3.67 -16.79 5.96
N ALA A 90 3.80 -15.83 6.87
CA ALA A 90 4.63 -15.98 8.07
C ALA A 90 4.12 -17.11 9.00
N ALA A 91 2.80 -17.24 9.18
CA ALA A 91 2.20 -18.32 9.97
C ALA A 91 2.45 -19.70 9.33
N SER A 92 2.45 -19.78 8.00
CA SER A 92 2.76 -21.01 7.26
C SER A 92 4.22 -21.44 7.41
N ALA A 93 5.15 -20.47 7.49
CA ALA A 93 6.56 -20.73 7.77
C ALA A 93 6.80 -21.23 9.20
N GLY A 94 6.00 -20.79 10.17
CA GLY A 94 6.06 -21.24 11.57
C GLY A 94 5.36 -22.56 11.87
N ASN A 95 4.53 -23.07 10.95
CA ASN A 95 3.84 -24.35 11.09
C ASN A 95 3.96 -25.22 9.82
N PRO A 96 5.16 -25.75 9.52
CA PRO A 96 5.41 -26.56 8.32
C PRO A 96 4.63 -27.89 8.29
N ALA A 97 3.99 -28.31 9.38
CA ALA A 97 3.44 -29.66 9.56
C ALA A 97 1.92 -29.76 9.79
N GLY A 98 1.17 -28.64 9.81
CA GLY A 98 -0.30 -28.68 9.85
C GLY A 98 -0.91 -29.65 10.87
N ARG A 99 -0.40 -29.71 12.11
CA ARG A 99 -1.00 -30.52 13.18
C ARG A 99 -2.01 -29.68 13.96
N PHE A 100 -3.29 -30.00 13.78
CA PHE A 100 -4.31 -29.94 14.83
C PHE A 100 -4.47 -31.34 15.44
#